data_AF-A0A7C3ZUF8-F1
#
_entry.id   AF-A0A7C3ZUF8-F1
#
_cell.length_a   1.000
_cell.length_b   1.000
_cell.length_c   1.000
_cell.angle_alpha   90.00
_cell.angle_beta   90.00
_cell.angle_gamma   90.00
#
_symmetry.space_group_name_H-M   'P 1'
#
loop_
_entity.id
_entity.type
_entity.pdbx_description
1 polymer ?
#
loop_
_entity_poly.entity_id
_entity_poly.type
_entity_poly.pdbx_seq_one_letter_code
_entity_poly.pdbx_strand_id
1 'polypeptide(L)' 'MDYQALETDVSENPSDRLIDRAKKFGVRLSTIHYAFKVLNIRRKKRTSLSRKRPRRTH' A
#
# COMPACT_ATOMS: atom_id res chain seq x y z
N MET A 1 2.13 15.77 8.69
CA MET A 1 2.61 14.55 8.02
C MET A 1 3.41 15.00 6.83
N ASP A 2 4.66 14.57 6.73
CA ASP A 2 5.55 15.02 5.67
C ASP A 2 5.35 14.15 4.42
N TYR A 3 4.79 14.76 3.37
CA TYR A 3 4.47 14.07 2.13
C TYR A 3 5.72 13.73 1.31
N GLN A 4 6.77 14.55 1.40
CA GLN A 4 8.01 14.35 0.65
C GLN A 4 8.78 13.14 1.22
N ALA A 5 8.83 13.03 2.56
CA ALA A 5 9.41 11.86 3.22
C ALA A 5 8.65 10.56 2.88
N LEU A 6 7.32 10.62 2.74
CA LEU A 6 6.51 9.47 2.34
C LEU A 6 6.80 9.06 0.89
N GLU A 7 6.96 10.00 -0.02
CA GLU A 7 7.26 9.72 -1.43
C GLU A 7 8.62 9.01 -1.59
N THR A 8 9.66 9.50 -0.91
CA THR A 8 10.97 8.85 -0.88
C THR A 8 10.87 7.43 -0.32
N ASP A 9 10.16 7.23 0.80
CA ASP A 9 9.94 5.91 1.40
C ASP A 9 9.21 4.95 0.45
N VAL A 10 8.20 5.44 -0.29
CA VAL A 10 7.50 4.66 -1.31
C VAL A 10 8.43 4.24 -2.45
N SER A 11 9.33 5.13 -2.87
CA SER A 11 10.27 4.88 -3.97
C SER A 11 11.33 3.84 -3.57
N GLU A 12 11.86 3.95 -2.35
CA GLU A 12 12.85 3.00 -1.82
C GLU A 12 12.24 1.63 -1.49
N ASN A 13 11.04 1.63 -0.90
CA ASN A 13 10.38 0.41 -0.40
C ASN A 13 8.99 0.19 -1.03
N PRO A 14 8.88 0.01 -2.36
CA PRO A 14 7.58 0.01 -3.06
C PRO A 14 6.67 -1.16 -2.67
N SER A 15 7.21 -2.21 -2.07
CA SER A 15 6.48 -3.43 -1.67
C SER A 15 5.88 -3.36 -0.26
N ASP A 16 6.22 -2.33 0.51
CA ASP A 16 5.75 -2.19 1.88
C ASP A 16 4.25 -1.99 1.98
N ARG A 17 3.65 -2.54 3.04
CA ARG A 17 2.23 -2.38 3.28
C ARG A 17 1.96 -1.00 3.86
N LEU A 18 0.79 -0.45 3.53
CA LEU A 18 0.32 0.84 4.07
C LEU A 18 0.32 0.89 5.60
N ILE A 19 0.05 -0.24 6.26
CA ILE A 19 0.02 -0.33 7.72
C ILE A 19 1.42 -0.22 8.34
N ASP A 20 2.42 -0.77 7.66
CA ASP A 20 3.81 -0.73 8.14
C ASP A 20 4.35 0.70 7.97
N ARG A 21 4.03 1.36 6.85
CA ARG A 21 4.29 2.80 6.65
C ARG A 21 3.59 3.64 7.72
N ALA A 22 2.30 3.39 7.98
CA ALA A 22 1.56 4.13 9.02
C ALA A 22 2.22 4.03 10.40
N LYS A 23 2.72 2.84 10.78
CA LYS A 23 3.49 2.65 12.02
C LYS A 23 4.83 3.38 12.00
N LYS A 24 5.60 3.28 10.91
CA LYS A 24 6.90 3.93 10.74
C LYS A 24 6.81 5.45 10.89
N PHE A 25 5.79 6.05 10.30
CA PHE A 25 5.56 7.49 10.39
C PHE A 25 4.69 7.91 11.58
N GLY A 26 4.28 6.98 12.45
CA GLY A 26 3.51 7.29 13.66
C GLY A 26 2.12 7.88 13.39
N VAL A 27 1.45 7.51 12.30
CA VAL A 27 0.14 8.05 11.91
C VAL A 27 -0.93 6.99 11.72
N ARG A 28 -2.16 7.44 11.57
CA ARG A 28 -3.28 6.59 11.16
C ARG A 28 -3.15 6.19 9.70
N LEU A 29 -3.62 4.98 9.41
CA LEU A 29 -3.68 4.41 8.06
C LEU A 29 -4.46 5.30 7.08
N SER A 30 -5.52 5.96 7.55
CA SER A 30 -6.33 6.89 6.75
C SER A 30 -5.50 8.09 6.25
N THR A 31 -4.56 8.59 7.06
CA THR A 31 -3.66 9.68 6.68
C THR A 31 -2.72 9.26 5.56
N ILE A 32 -2.13 8.07 5.64
CA ILE A 32 -1.30 7.50 4.56
C ILE A 32 -2.14 7.31 3.29
N HIS A 33 -3.37 6.81 3.42
CA HIS A 33 -4.25 6.61 2.28
C HIS A 33 -4.60 7.93 1.57
N TYR A 34 -4.86 8.99 2.34
CA TYR A 34 -5.08 10.32 1.79
C TYR A 34 -3.82 10.88 1.13
N ALA A 35 -2.65 10.70 1.76
CA ALA A 35 -1.37 11.12 1.20
C ALA A 35 -1.09 10.50 -0.18
N PHE A 36 -1.35 9.20 -0.35
CA PHE A 36 -1.18 8.53 -1.64
C PHE A 36 -2.11 9.08 -2.72
N LYS A 37 -3.33 9.47 -2.33
CA LYS A 37 -4.29 10.09 -3.24
C LYS A 37 -3.79 11.46 -3.71
N VAL A 38 -3.24 12.27 -2.81
CA VAL A 38 -2.69 13.60 -3.11
C VAL A 38 -1.44 13.50 -3.98
N LEU A 39 -0.52 12.59 -3.64
CA LEU A 39 0.73 12.35 -4.37
C LEU A 39 0.56 11.55 -5.68
N ASN A 40 -0.68 11.14 -6.00
CA ASN A 40 -1.00 10.31 -7.18
C ASN A 40 -0.17 9.00 -7.26
N ILE A 41 0.25 8.49 -6.10
CA ILE A 41 1.03 7.25 -5.97
C ILE A 41 0.09 6.08 -6.21
N ARG A 42 0.24 5.42 -7.37
CA ARG A 42 -0.52 4.21 -7.70
C ARG A 42 0.08 3.02 -6.98
N ARG A 43 -0.73 2.33 -6.18
CA ARG A 43 -0.36 1.04 -5.59
C ARG A 43 -0.13 0.04 -6.72
N LYS A 44 0.99 -0.68 -6.69
CA LYS A 44 1.21 -1.83 -7.58
C LYS A 44 0.05 -2.81 -7.39
N LYS A 45 -0.74 -3.04 -8.44
CA LYS A 45 -1.76 -4.09 -8.43
C LYS A 45 -1.03 -5.40 -8.13
N ARG A 46 -1.34 -6.02 -7.00
CA ARG A 46 -0.96 -7.40 -6.74
C ARG A 46 -1.58 -8.19 -7.88
N THR A 47 -0.76 -8.72 -8.79
CA THR A 47 -1.23 -9.65 -9.81
C THR A 47 -1.90 -10.77 -9.03
N SER A 48 -3.22 -10.84 -9.11
CA SER A 48 -3.97 -11.93 -8.53
C SER A 48 -3.50 -13.16 -9.29
N LEU A 49 -2.53 -13.88 -8.74
CA LEU A 49 -2.35 -15.28 -9.06
C LEU A 49 -3.72 -15.89 -8.76
N SER A 50 -4.48 -16.13 -9.82
CA SER A 50 -5.73 -16.86 -9.77
C SER A 50 -5.41 -18.19 -9.10
N ARG A 51 -5.54 -18.26 -7.77
CA ARG A 51 -5.69 -19.53 -7.09
C ARG A 51 -6.99 -20.09 -7.66
N LYS A 52 -6.87 -20.97 -8.67
CA LYS A 52 -7.98 -21.81 -9.11
C LYS A 52 -8.56 -22.41 -7.84
N ARG A 53 -9.71 -21.89 -7.38
CA ARG A 53 -10.42 -22.47 -6.26
C ARG A 53 -10.82 -23.87 -6.74
N PRO A 54 -10.44 -24.96 -6.07
CA PRO A 54 -10.94 -26.27 -6.45
C PRO A 54 -12.47 -26.19 -6.38
N ARG A 55 -13.13 -26.50 -7.51
CA ARG A 55 -14.59 -26.59 -7.54
C ARG A 55 -14.96 -27.73 -6.60
N ARG A 56 -15.66 -27.43 -5.51
CA ARG A 56 -16.32 -28.46 -4.70
C ARG A 56 -17.39 -29.10 -5.59
N THR A 57 -17.14 -30.31 -6.06
CA THR A 57 -18.18 -31.20 -6.58
C THR A 57 -18.96 -31.73 -5.37
N HIS A 58 -20.28 -31.58 -5.42
CA HIS A 58 -21.24 -32.00 -4.40
C HIS A 58 -21.72 -33.42 -4.69
#